data_AF-A0A4Y4XGP5-F1
#
_entry.id   AF-A0A4Y4XGP5-F1
#
_cell.length_a   1.000
_cell.length_b   1.000
_cell.length_c   1.000
_cell.angle_alpha   90.00
_cell.angle_beta   90.00
_cell.angle_gamma   90.00
#
_symmetry.space_group_name_H-M   'P 1'
#
loop_
_entity.id
_entity.type
_entity.pdbx_description
1 polymer ?
#
loop_
_entity_poly.entity_id
_entity_poly.type
_entity_poly.pdbx_seq_one_letter_code
_entity_poly.pdbx_strand_id
1 'polypeptide(L)' 'LLVGASRKNTIGLITGREVQDRLAGTLSLHLMALQNGASILRVHDIDEHIDLIKVFKSLEETD' A
#
# COMPACT_ATOMS: atom_id res chain seq x y z
N LEU A 1 7.80 11.72 -4.39
CA LEU A 1 6.33 11.92 -4.17
C LEU A 1 5.89 11.20 -2.89
N LEU A 2 5.01 11.80 -2.09
CA LEU A 2 4.38 11.14 -0.92
C LEU A 2 2.96 10.68 -1.27
N VAL A 3 2.61 9.45 -0.92
CA VAL A 3 1.24 8.90 -1.05
C VAL A 3 0.73 8.42 0.30
N GLY A 4 -0.48 8.84 0.67
CA GLY A 4 -1.13 8.44 1.92
C GLY A 4 -2.52 7.88 1.64
N ALA A 5 -2.61 6.62 1.20
CA ALA A 5 -3.87 5.95 0.89
C ALA A 5 -4.41 5.07 2.04
N SER A 6 -3.61 4.86 3.09
CA SER A 6 -3.89 3.88 4.14
C SER A 6 -5.26 4.05 4.79
N ARG A 7 -6.08 3.00 4.72
CA ARG A 7 -7.43 2.85 5.27
C ARG A 7 -8.47 3.90 4.81
N LYS A 8 -8.16 4.70 3.78
CA LYS A 8 -9.06 5.76 3.28
C LYS A 8 -10.42 5.23 2.81
N ASN A 9 -11.42 6.11 2.85
CA ASN A 9 -12.79 5.81 2.42
C ASN A 9 -12.88 5.31 0.97
N THR A 10 -12.02 5.78 0.07
CA THR A 10 -11.95 5.33 -1.32
C THR A 10 -11.80 3.81 -1.42
N ILE A 11 -11.00 3.19 -0.56
CA ILE A 11 -10.84 1.73 -0.52
C ILE A 11 -12.16 1.06 -0.12
N GLY A 12 -12.86 1.61 0.88
CA GLY A 12 -14.16 1.13 1.31
C GLY A 12 -15.21 1.22 0.20
N LEU A 13 -15.27 2.32 -0.54
CA LEU A 13 -16.18 2.50 -1.67
C LEU A 13 -15.95 1.47 -2.79
N ILE A 14 -14.70 1.08 -3.03
CA ILE A 14 -14.34 0.10 -4.08
C ILE A 14 -14.62 -1.34 -3.62
N THR A 15 -14.32 -1.65 -2.36
CA THR A 15 -14.28 -3.04 -1.86
C THR A 15 -15.50 -3.45 -1.03
N GLY A 16 -16.33 -2.49 -0.61
CA GLY A 16 -17.43 -2.73 0.34
C GLY A 16 -16.96 -3.05 1.76
N ARG A 17 -15.70 -2.75 2.10
CA ARG A 17 -15.10 -3.09 3.41
C ARG A 17 -15.14 -1.93 4.40
N GLU A 18 -15.42 -2.28 5.65
CA GLU A 18 -15.28 -1.39 6.81
C GLU A 18 -13.82 -1.03 7.07
N VAL A 19 -13.58 0.04 7.83
CA VAL A 19 -12.24 0.64 7.98
C VAL A 19 -11.16 -0.33 8.46
N GLN A 20 -11.50 -1.25 9.36
CA GLN A 20 -10.58 -2.27 9.89
C GLN A 20 -10.19 -3.33 8.85
N ASP A 21 -11.01 -3.54 7.83
CA ASP A 21 -10.84 -4.58 6.82
C ASP A 21 -10.24 -4.05 5.51
N ARG A 22 -9.65 -2.84 5.53
CA ARG A 22 -9.08 -2.16 4.36
C ARG A 22 -7.58 -2.40 4.15
N LEU A 23 -6.96 -3.30 4.92
CA LEU A 23 -5.53 -3.57 4.82
C LEU A 23 -5.15 -4.05 3.41
N ALA A 24 -5.85 -5.06 2.87
CA ALA A 24 -5.55 -5.60 1.55
C ALA A 24 -5.62 -4.51 0.45
N GLY A 25 -6.71 -3.74 0.41
CA GLY A 25 -6.84 -2.65 -0.56
C GLY A 25 -5.83 -1.51 -0.34
N THR A 26 -5.41 -1.26 0.90
CA THR A 26 -4.34 -0.31 1.23
C THR A 26 -3.02 -0.75 0.62
N LEU A 27 -2.63 -2.00 0.86
CA LEU A 27 -1.38 -2.57 0.37
C LEU A 27 -1.35 -2.55 -1.16
N SER A 28 -2.46 -2.91 -1.83
CA SER A 28 -2.56 -2.84 -3.29
C SER A 28 -2.33 -1.43 -3.84
N LEU A 29 -2.95 -0.40 -3.25
CA LEU A 29 -2.76 0.98 -3.70
C LEU A 29 -1.34 1.48 -3.46
N HIS A 30 -0.73 1.11 -2.34
CA HIS A 30 0.64 1.50 -2.04
C HIS A 30 1.68 0.77 -2.89
N LEU A 31 1.47 -0.51 -3.24
CA LEU A 31 2.30 -1.20 -4.23
C LEU A 31 2.27 -0.48 -5.57
N MET A 32 1.06 -0.14 -6.06
CA MET A 32 0.90 0.61 -7.30
C MET A 32 1.55 2.00 -7.20
N ALA A 33 1.47 2.67 -6.04
CA ALA A 33 2.14 3.95 -5.83
C ALA A 33 3.67 3.83 -5.96
N LEU A 34 4.28 2.78 -5.38
CA LEU A 34 5.72 2.52 -5.49
C LEU A 34 6.12 2.28 -6.96
N GLN A 35 5.37 1.43 -7.67
CA GLN A 35 5.59 1.16 -9.10
C GLN A 35 5.48 2.42 -9.97
N ASN A 36 4.68 3.41 -9.55
CA ASN A 36 4.55 4.71 -10.22
C ASN A 36 5.49 5.80 -9.65
N GLY A 37 6.56 5.42 -8.94
CA GLY A 37 7.61 6.33 -8.50
C GLY A 37 7.32 7.09 -7.20
N ALA A 38 6.33 6.67 -6.40
CA ALA A 38 6.21 7.17 -5.03
C ALA A 38 7.45 6.78 -4.21
N SER A 39 7.96 7.74 -3.45
CA SER A 39 9.19 7.56 -2.65
C SER A 39 8.89 7.52 -1.16
N ILE A 40 7.70 7.94 -0.75
CA ILE A 40 7.25 7.98 0.65
C ILE A 40 5.81 7.49 0.72
N LEU A 41 5.55 6.53 1.61
CA LEU A 41 4.22 6.02 1.93
C LEU A 41 3.85 6.44 3.36
N ARG A 42 2.66 7.02 3.55
CA ARG A 42 2.10 7.32 4.89
C ARG A 42 1.08 6.26 5.26
N VAL A 43 1.39 5.49 6.30
CA VAL A 43 0.69 4.23 6.64
C VAL A 43 0.22 4.21 8.09
N HIS A 44 -0.79 3.38 8.40
CA HIS A 44 -1.18 3.04 9.77
C HIS A 44 -0.60 1.67 10.19
N ASP A 45 -0.45 0.75 9.24
CA ASP A 45 -0.09 -0.65 9.41
C ASP A 45 1.39 -0.86 9.04
N ILE A 46 2.31 -0.61 9.98
CA ILE A 46 3.74 -0.46 9.67
C ILE A 46 4.37 -1.79 9.24
N ASP A 47 4.14 -2.85 10.00
CA ASP A 47 4.81 -4.15 9.80
C ASP A 47 4.43 -4.75 8.44
N GLU A 48 3.16 -4.68 8.05
CA GLU A 48 2.69 -5.19 6.76
C GLU A 48 3.25 -4.40 5.58
N HIS A 49 3.50 -3.09 5.75
CA HIS A 49 4.14 -2.29 4.70
C HIS A 49 5.65 -2.55 4.63
N ILE A 50 6.31 -2.87 5.74
CA ILE A 50 7.71 -3.33 5.73
C ILE A 50 7.81 -4.62 4.92
N ASP A 51 6.92 -5.58 5.14
CA ASP A 51 6.91 -6.85 4.39
C ASP A 51 6.63 -6.62 2.90
N LEU A 52 5.63 -5.78 2.57
CA LEU A 52 5.36 -5.38 1.18
C LEU A 52 6.59 -4.80 0.50
N ILE A 53 7.31 -3.88 1.15
CA ILE A 53 8.48 -3.21 0.57
C ILE A 53 9.63 -4.19 0.37
N LYS A 54 9.86 -5.10 1.33
CA LYS A 54 10.92 -6.12 1.21
C LYS A 54 10.67 -7.04 0.02
N VAL A 55 9.44 -7.55 -0.11
CA VAL A 55 9.06 -8.42 -1.23
C VAL A 55 9.16 -7.64 -2.55
N PHE A 56 8.60 -6.43 -2.61
CA PHE A 56 8.65 -5.59 -3.81
C PHE A 56 10.08 -5.35 -4.30
N LYS A 57 10.99 -4.92 -3.41
CA LYS A 57 12.40 -4.70 -3.76
C LYS A 57 13.11 -5.97 -4.23
N SER A 58 12.85 -7.10 -3.57
CA SER A 58 13.42 -8.38 -3.98
C SER A 58 13.01 -8.79 -5.39
N LEU A 59 11.81 -8.39 -5.84
CA LEU A 59 11.34 -8.64 -7.20
C LEU A 59 12.00 -7.69 -8.21
N GLU A 60 12.15 -6.40 -7.88
CA GLU A 60 12.83 -5.43 -8.76
C GLU A 60 14.32 -5.74 -8.95
N GLU A 61 15.00 -6.34 -7.97
CA GLU A 61 16.41 -6.74 -8.08
C GLU A 61 16.65 -7.95 -9.01
N THR A 62 15.58 -8.65 -9.41
CA THR A 62 15.67 -9.85 -10.26
C THR A 62 15.52 -9.53 -11.76
N ASP A 63 15.18 -8.29 -12.11
CA ASP A 63 15.10 -7.77 -13.50
C ASP A 63 16.43 -7.14 -13.96
#